data_AF-A0A932EC97-F1
#
_entry.id   AF-A0A932EC97-F1
#
_cell.length_a   1.000
_cell.length_b   1.000
_cell.length_c   1.000
_cell.angle_alpha   90.00
_cell.angle_beta   90.00
_cell.angle_gamma   90.00
#
_symmetry.space_group_name_H-M   'P 1'
#
loop_
_entity.id
_entity.type
_entity.pdbx_description
1 polymer ?
#
loop_
_entity_poly.entity_id
_entity_poly.type
_entity_poly.pdbx_seq_one_letter_code
_entity_poly.pdbx_strand_id
1 'polypeptide(L)'
;MNTVAKLTKKYYAICDFYSLEELRDRFLEQNLNLWERKKLYQGKDKLFAKLEKVFCQLVKARNKIAKPKKYENYFDFIANWDSIPKKELDNFFSKSKKLIKQINVQLPFKRLPNWYWSEYNIPNASLLYKFPSIPIPDKVLDVLEIKFSKLKNIKRRIEFKQRKQRYNLALPNLKKQTVTIYYDKTDTTPLGAVNLAHEIGHALAFLKLMDEKKDPESKSNYWYEKQAILSELAFEETLPENVRNIIRDRILYHFVLTFFEHSIYINPNQDFGKAFAQANGICYPTRQKENSLYLLNTFLIEKPCYSTIYSVLYIKLLAD
;
A
#
# COMPACT_ATOMS: atom_id res chain seq x y z
N MET A 1 -11.88 6.12 27.03
CA MET A 1 -11.26 5.27 25.99
C MET A 1 -11.90 5.59 24.64
N ASN A 2 -11.13 6.05 23.66
CA ASN A 2 -11.55 6.49 22.31
C ASN A 2 -12.46 5.44 21.64
N THR A 3 -13.63 5.84 21.12
CA THR A 3 -14.60 4.95 20.45
C THR A 3 -13.96 4.14 19.31
N VAL A 4 -13.03 4.74 18.55
CA VAL A 4 -12.28 4.05 17.49
C VAL A 4 -11.44 2.92 18.09
N ALA A 5 -10.67 3.19 19.15
CA ALA A 5 -9.85 2.17 19.82
C ALA A 5 -10.69 1.00 20.36
N LYS A 6 -11.87 1.27 20.93
CA LYS A 6 -12.80 0.23 21.38
C LYS A 6 -13.30 -0.63 20.21
N LEU A 7 -13.67 -0.01 19.09
CA LEU A 7 -14.13 -0.71 17.90
C LEU A 7 -13.02 -1.51 17.22
N THR A 8 -11.79 -0.98 17.17
CA THR A 8 -10.62 -1.71 16.68
C THR A 8 -10.35 -2.94 17.54
N LYS A 9 -10.37 -2.80 18.87
CA LYS A 9 -10.27 -3.96 19.79
C LYS A 9 -11.38 -4.98 19.54
N LYS A 10 -12.61 -4.51 19.31
CA LYS A 10 -13.75 -5.38 18.99
C LYS A 10 -13.58 -6.10 17.64
N TYR A 11 -13.00 -5.43 16.64
CA TYR A 11 -12.69 -6.02 15.33
C TYR A 11 -11.72 -7.19 15.50
N TYR A 12 -10.59 -6.95 16.18
CA TYR A 12 -9.59 -7.98 16.42
C TYR A 12 -10.00 -9.05 17.44
N ALA A 13 -11.04 -8.82 18.24
CA ALA A 13 -11.65 -9.85 19.06
C ALA A 13 -12.50 -10.85 18.25
N ILE A 14 -12.92 -10.48 17.02
CA ILE A 14 -13.63 -11.40 16.12
C ILE A 14 -12.64 -12.28 15.36
N CYS A 15 -11.55 -11.69 14.88
CA CYS A 15 -10.45 -12.35 14.19
C CYS A 15 -9.19 -11.54 14.44
N ASP A 16 -8.20 -12.12 15.12
CA ASP A 16 -6.98 -11.40 15.46
C ASP A 16 -6.17 -11.04 14.21
N PHE A 17 -5.18 -10.17 14.40
CA PHE A 17 -4.33 -9.67 13.31
C PHE A 17 -3.67 -10.80 12.52
N TYR A 18 -3.08 -11.79 13.17
CA TYR A 18 -2.36 -12.87 12.49
C TYR A 18 -3.32 -13.79 11.74
N SER A 19 -4.47 -14.11 12.34
CA SER A 19 -5.52 -14.90 11.69
C SER A 19 -6.10 -14.23 10.45
N LEU A 20 -6.27 -12.90 10.46
CA LEU A 20 -6.71 -12.14 9.27
C LEU A 20 -5.68 -12.22 8.15
N GLU A 21 -4.41 -12.09 8.49
CA GLU A 21 -3.33 -12.10 7.51
C GLU A 21 -3.08 -13.49 6.94
N GLU A 22 -3.14 -14.53 7.76
CA GLU A 22 -3.10 -15.92 7.27
C GLU A 22 -4.27 -16.18 6.32
N LEU A 23 -5.49 -15.75 6.67
CA LEU A 23 -6.65 -15.92 5.80
C LEU A 23 -6.49 -15.14 4.48
N ARG A 24 -5.95 -13.93 4.53
CA ARG A 24 -5.62 -13.14 3.34
C ARG A 24 -4.62 -13.88 2.45
N ASP A 25 -3.53 -14.37 3.03
CA ASP A 25 -2.47 -15.07 2.31
C ASP A 25 -3.02 -16.34 1.64
N ARG A 26 -3.96 -17.05 2.29
CA ARG A 26 -4.70 -18.17 1.68
C ARG A 26 -5.49 -17.76 0.43
N PHE A 27 -6.14 -16.59 0.43
CA PHE A 27 -6.78 -16.07 -0.79
C PHE A 27 -5.78 -15.65 -1.87
N LEU A 28 -4.52 -15.43 -1.52
CA LEU A 28 -3.43 -15.10 -2.45
C LEU A 28 -2.67 -16.36 -2.91
N GLU A 29 -3.01 -17.55 -2.43
CA GLU A 29 -2.37 -18.80 -2.86
C GLU A 29 -2.64 -19.11 -4.35
N GLN A 30 -1.57 -19.25 -5.12
CA GLN A 30 -1.62 -19.47 -6.57
C GLN A 30 -2.29 -20.81 -6.96
N ASN A 31 -2.22 -21.80 -6.07
CA ASN A 31 -2.67 -23.16 -6.33
C ASN A 31 -4.19 -23.33 -6.20
N LEU A 32 -4.90 -22.35 -5.63
CA LEU A 32 -6.35 -22.43 -5.50
C LEU A 32 -7.04 -22.05 -6.81
N ASN A 33 -7.86 -22.97 -7.33
CA ASN A 33 -8.74 -22.70 -8.47
C ASN A 33 -9.99 -21.90 -8.04
N LEU A 34 -10.81 -21.50 -9.02
CA LEU A 34 -12.02 -20.68 -8.76
C LEU A 34 -13.01 -21.35 -7.80
N TRP A 35 -13.21 -22.66 -7.92
CA TRP A 35 -14.15 -23.40 -7.06
C TRP A 35 -13.64 -23.46 -5.62
N GLU A 36 -12.35 -23.71 -5.43
CA GLU A 36 -11.72 -23.75 -4.09
C GLU A 36 -11.78 -22.38 -3.42
N ARG A 37 -11.50 -21.31 -4.17
CA ARG A 37 -11.61 -19.92 -3.70
C ARG A 37 -13.04 -19.58 -3.30
N LYS A 38 -14.02 -19.97 -4.11
CA LYS A 38 -15.44 -19.80 -3.80
C LYS A 38 -15.83 -20.55 -2.53
N LYS A 39 -15.41 -21.81 -2.38
CA LYS A 39 -15.67 -22.62 -1.19
C LYS A 39 -15.03 -22.00 0.06
N LEU A 40 -13.79 -21.52 -0.05
CA LEU A 40 -13.11 -20.79 1.02
C LEU A 40 -13.90 -19.54 1.41
N TYR A 41 -14.32 -18.73 0.44
CA TYR A 41 -15.12 -17.53 0.66
C TYR A 41 -16.44 -17.82 1.38
N GLN A 42 -17.25 -18.75 0.84
CA GLN A 42 -18.54 -19.15 1.42
C GLN A 42 -18.38 -19.72 2.84
N GLY A 43 -17.29 -20.46 3.08
CA GLY A 43 -16.94 -20.94 4.42
C GLY A 43 -16.66 -19.84 5.45
N LYS A 44 -16.55 -18.57 5.02
CA LYS A 44 -16.27 -17.40 5.87
C LYS A 44 -17.43 -16.38 5.92
N ASP A 45 -18.59 -16.66 5.34
CA ASP A 45 -19.73 -15.73 5.31
C ASP A 45 -20.10 -15.17 6.70
N LYS A 46 -20.21 -16.05 7.71
CA LYS A 46 -20.49 -15.65 9.11
C LYS A 46 -19.39 -14.77 9.71
N LEU A 47 -18.14 -14.99 9.32
CA LEU A 47 -17.00 -14.18 9.77
C LEU A 47 -17.06 -12.80 9.13
N PHE A 48 -17.19 -12.75 7.79
CA PHE A 48 -17.28 -11.48 7.05
C PHE A 48 -18.45 -10.62 7.54
N ALA A 49 -19.63 -11.19 7.74
CA ALA A 49 -20.77 -10.45 8.28
C ALA A 49 -20.49 -9.82 9.67
N LYS A 50 -19.76 -10.51 10.55
CA LYS A 50 -19.37 -9.98 11.87
C LYS A 50 -18.34 -8.85 11.74
N LEU A 51 -17.32 -9.05 10.91
CA LEU A 51 -16.27 -8.07 10.67
C LEU A 51 -16.84 -6.80 10.03
N GLU A 52 -17.66 -6.93 8.99
CA GLU A 52 -18.30 -5.82 8.27
C GLU A 52 -19.13 -4.94 9.20
N LYS A 53 -19.94 -5.56 10.08
CA LYS A 53 -20.72 -4.81 11.07
C LYS A 53 -19.85 -3.91 11.93
N VAL A 54 -18.68 -4.38 12.37
CA VAL A 54 -17.75 -3.57 13.18
C VAL A 54 -16.99 -2.57 12.32
N PHE A 55 -16.61 -2.93 11.09
CA PHE A 55 -15.94 -2.03 10.16
C PHE A 55 -16.81 -0.84 9.75
N CYS A 56 -18.10 -1.04 9.46
CA CYS A 56 -19.05 0.04 9.22
C CYS A 56 -19.17 0.98 10.43
N GLN A 57 -19.13 0.43 11.66
CA GLN A 57 -19.09 1.24 12.88
C GLN A 57 -17.79 2.05 13.00
N LEU A 58 -16.65 1.47 12.61
CA LEU A 58 -15.34 2.16 12.58
C LEU A 58 -15.38 3.35 11.62
N VAL A 59 -15.84 3.16 10.39
CA VAL A 59 -15.96 4.24 9.39
C VAL A 59 -16.83 5.38 9.90
N LYS A 60 -18.00 5.08 10.47
CA LYS A 60 -18.89 6.08 11.08
C LYS A 60 -18.24 6.80 12.26
N ALA A 61 -17.51 6.08 13.12
CA ALA A 61 -16.82 6.67 14.27
C ALA A 61 -15.68 7.60 13.83
N ARG A 62 -14.93 7.22 12.79
CA ARG A 62 -13.89 8.05 12.17
C ARG A 62 -14.48 9.34 11.57
N ASN A 63 -15.58 9.27 10.83
CA ASN A 63 -16.28 10.49 10.36
C ASN A 63 -16.71 11.42 11.49
N LYS A 64 -17.08 10.88 12.67
CA LYS A 64 -17.39 11.72 13.85
C LYS A 64 -16.17 12.46 14.40
N ILE A 65 -14.94 11.99 14.17
CA ILE A 65 -13.69 12.69 14.54
C ILE A 65 -13.43 13.88 13.61
N ALA A 66 -13.76 13.75 12.33
CA ALA A 66 -13.52 14.78 11.32
C ALA A 66 -14.40 16.02 11.51
N LYS A 67 -15.68 15.81 11.87
CA LYS A 67 -16.70 16.89 11.97
C LYS A 67 -16.31 18.04 12.92
N PRO A 68 -15.90 17.82 14.18
CA PRO A 68 -15.48 18.91 15.08
C PRO A 68 -14.26 19.70 14.56
N LYS A 69 -13.47 19.10 13.67
CA LYS A 69 -12.31 19.72 13.03
C LYS A 69 -12.66 20.45 11.72
N LYS A 70 -13.96 20.58 11.41
CA LYS A 70 -14.51 21.26 10.21
C LYS A 70 -14.15 20.58 8.87
N TYR A 71 -13.90 19.27 8.89
CA TYR A 71 -13.79 18.46 7.67
C TYR A 71 -15.12 17.78 7.37
N GLU A 72 -15.46 17.65 6.09
CA GLU A 72 -16.69 17.00 5.62
C GLU A 72 -16.73 15.52 6.02
N ASN A 73 -15.62 14.82 5.82
CA ASN A 73 -15.46 13.41 6.12
C ASN A 73 -14.03 13.11 6.63
N TYR A 74 -13.80 11.87 7.05
CA TYR A 74 -12.51 11.46 7.59
C TYR A 74 -11.40 11.34 6.54
N PHE A 75 -11.74 11.05 5.29
CA PHE A 75 -10.77 10.98 4.20
C PHE A 75 -10.10 12.35 3.99
N ASP A 76 -10.88 13.42 3.95
CA ASP A 76 -10.36 14.79 3.81
C ASP A 76 -9.52 15.22 5.02
N PHE A 77 -9.95 14.81 6.22
CA PHE A 77 -9.20 15.05 7.44
C PHE A 77 -7.81 14.40 7.39
N ILE A 78 -7.71 13.14 6.95
CA ILE A 78 -6.43 12.43 6.84
C ILE A 78 -5.57 12.99 5.70
N ALA A 79 -6.15 13.28 4.53
CA ALA A 79 -5.41 13.88 3.42
C ALA A 79 -4.76 15.22 3.84
N ASN A 80 -5.46 16.04 4.63
CA ASN A 80 -4.88 17.25 5.19
C ASN A 80 -3.84 16.96 6.28
N TRP A 81 -4.11 16.01 7.18
CA TRP A 81 -3.17 15.61 8.24
C TRP A 81 -1.82 15.19 7.64
N ASP A 82 -1.85 14.40 6.56
CA ASP A 82 -0.65 13.95 5.84
C ASP A 82 -0.04 15.04 4.94
N SER A 83 -0.65 16.23 4.90
CA SER A 83 -0.27 17.38 4.08
C SER A 83 -0.22 17.07 2.57
N ILE A 84 -1.17 16.28 2.09
CA ILE A 84 -1.37 16.05 0.66
C ILE A 84 -1.89 17.36 0.04
N PRO A 85 -1.20 17.97 -0.94
CA PRO A 85 -1.69 19.19 -1.57
C PRO A 85 -3.00 18.94 -2.30
N LYS A 86 -4.03 19.77 -2.07
CA LYS A 86 -5.36 19.60 -2.67
C LYS A 86 -5.32 19.40 -4.18
N LYS A 87 -4.53 20.22 -4.90
CA LYS A 87 -4.34 20.09 -6.35
C LYS A 87 -3.84 18.70 -6.77
N GLU A 88 -2.97 18.08 -5.99
CA GLU A 88 -2.44 16.75 -6.29
C GLU A 88 -3.47 15.65 -5.99
N LEU A 89 -4.28 15.83 -4.94
CA LEU A 89 -5.42 14.97 -4.67
C LEU A 89 -6.47 15.03 -5.79
N ASP A 90 -6.82 16.24 -6.25
CA ASP A 90 -7.74 16.46 -7.37
C ASP A 90 -7.17 15.88 -8.68
N ASN A 91 -5.85 16.00 -8.89
CA ASN A 91 -5.15 15.37 -10.01
C ASN A 91 -5.28 13.85 -9.99
N PHE A 92 -5.21 13.20 -8.81
CA PHE A 92 -5.41 11.76 -8.71
C PHE A 92 -6.77 11.34 -9.26
N PHE A 93 -7.86 11.96 -8.80
CA PHE A 93 -9.21 11.61 -9.26
C PHE A 93 -9.45 11.92 -10.73
N SER A 94 -8.86 12.99 -11.27
CA SER A 94 -9.05 13.40 -12.67
C SER A 94 -8.14 12.69 -13.67
N LYS A 95 -6.90 12.34 -13.31
CA LYS A 95 -5.90 11.76 -14.23
C LYS A 95 -5.71 10.24 -14.11
N SER A 96 -6.15 9.63 -13.01
CA SER A 96 -5.91 8.19 -12.74
C SER A 96 -6.31 7.25 -13.86
N LYS A 97 -7.41 7.53 -14.57
CA LYS A 97 -7.88 6.71 -15.69
C LYS A 97 -6.80 6.46 -16.76
N LYS A 98 -5.98 7.46 -17.07
CA LYS A 98 -4.89 7.33 -18.07
C LYS A 98 -3.84 6.34 -17.59
N LEU A 99 -3.34 6.52 -16.38
CA LEU A 99 -2.30 5.64 -15.80
C LEU A 99 -2.82 4.22 -15.56
N ILE A 100 -4.07 4.07 -15.09
CA ILE A 100 -4.74 2.77 -14.95
C ILE A 100 -4.74 2.02 -16.27
N LYS A 101 -5.15 2.68 -17.37
CA LYS A 101 -5.16 2.08 -18.70
C LYS A 101 -3.75 1.67 -19.15
N GLN A 102 -2.76 2.53 -18.92
CA GLN A 102 -1.36 2.24 -19.27
C GLN A 102 -0.84 1.00 -18.55
N ILE A 103 -1.02 0.91 -17.22
CA ILE A 103 -0.55 -0.24 -16.42
C ILE A 103 -1.24 -1.53 -16.88
N ASN A 104 -2.58 -1.53 -17.02
CA ASN A 104 -3.32 -2.73 -17.43
C ASN A 104 -2.90 -3.25 -18.82
N VAL A 105 -2.60 -2.34 -19.78
CA VAL A 105 -2.13 -2.73 -21.13
C VAL A 105 -0.70 -3.29 -21.10
N GLN A 106 0.13 -2.85 -20.15
CA GLN A 106 1.53 -3.24 -20.04
C GLN A 106 1.76 -4.56 -19.29
N LEU A 107 0.73 -5.14 -18.66
CA LEU A 107 0.85 -6.43 -17.99
C LEU A 107 1.24 -7.53 -19.00
N PRO A 108 2.26 -8.35 -18.71
CA PRO A 108 2.81 -9.30 -19.68
C PRO A 108 1.95 -10.56 -19.89
N PHE A 109 0.74 -10.63 -19.35
CA PHE A 109 -0.10 -11.82 -19.36
C PHE A 109 -1.09 -11.81 -20.53
N LYS A 110 -0.91 -12.74 -21.47
CA LYS A 110 -1.87 -12.95 -22.58
C LYS A 110 -3.19 -13.55 -22.13
N ARG A 111 -3.15 -14.39 -21.08
CA ARG A 111 -4.31 -15.03 -20.46
C ARG A 111 -4.11 -15.05 -18.96
N LEU A 112 -5.08 -14.51 -18.24
CA LEU A 112 -5.12 -14.57 -16.79
C LEU A 112 -5.99 -15.76 -16.36
N PRO A 113 -5.69 -16.42 -15.23
CA PRO A 113 -6.57 -17.45 -14.69
C PRO A 113 -7.99 -16.92 -14.49
N ASN A 114 -9.01 -17.75 -14.71
CA ASN A 114 -10.42 -17.32 -14.60
C ASN A 114 -10.80 -16.79 -13.21
N TRP A 115 -10.05 -17.16 -12.18
CA TRP A 115 -10.22 -16.68 -10.81
C TRP A 115 -9.62 -15.29 -10.56
N TYR A 116 -8.69 -14.82 -11.41
CA TYR A 116 -7.90 -13.62 -11.15
C TYR A 116 -8.76 -12.37 -10.97
N TRP A 117 -9.78 -12.20 -11.82
CA TRP A 117 -10.74 -11.10 -11.75
C TRP A 117 -12.02 -11.42 -10.97
N SER A 118 -12.14 -12.64 -10.41
CA SER A 118 -13.35 -13.05 -9.69
C SER A 118 -13.52 -12.28 -8.37
N GLU A 119 -14.75 -12.24 -7.84
CA GLU A 119 -15.07 -11.67 -6.52
C GLU A 119 -14.44 -12.43 -5.34
N TYR A 120 -13.90 -13.63 -5.59
CA TYR A 120 -13.21 -14.46 -4.61
C TYR A 120 -11.69 -14.30 -4.67
N ASN A 121 -11.20 -13.20 -5.24
CA ASN A 121 -9.77 -12.90 -5.33
C ASN A 121 -9.47 -11.41 -5.08
N ILE A 122 -8.25 -11.15 -4.60
CA ILE A 122 -7.62 -9.83 -4.64
C ILE A 122 -6.63 -9.86 -5.81
N PRO A 123 -6.85 -9.08 -6.89
CA PRO A 123 -5.92 -9.06 -8.01
C PRO A 123 -4.50 -8.70 -7.56
N ASN A 124 -3.54 -9.53 -7.96
CA ASN A 124 -2.13 -9.29 -7.72
C ASN A 124 -1.28 -10.04 -8.76
N ALA A 125 -0.72 -9.29 -9.71
CA ALA A 125 0.05 -9.81 -10.83
C ALA A 125 1.34 -10.52 -10.37
N SER A 126 1.88 -10.15 -9.21
CA SER A 126 3.09 -10.74 -8.65
C SER A 126 2.90 -12.24 -8.36
N LEU A 127 1.66 -12.68 -8.16
CA LEU A 127 1.30 -14.08 -7.96
C LEU A 127 1.32 -14.90 -9.25
N LEU A 128 1.48 -14.29 -10.41
CA LEU A 128 1.48 -15.02 -11.68
C LEU A 128 2.87 -15.14 -12.28
N TYR A 129 3.90 -14.67 -11.55
CA TYR A 129 5.24 -14.54 -12.07
C TYR A 129 6.28 -15.07 -11.10
N LYS A 130 7.18 -15.91 -11.62
CA LYS A 130 8.36 -16.38 -10.89
C LYS A 130 9.48 -15.37 -11.09
N PHE A 131 9.69 -14.52 -10.10
CA PHE A 131 10.72 -13.50 -10.22
C PHE A 131 12.15 -14.06 -10.13
N PRO A 132 13.12 -13.41 -10.80
CA PRO A 132 14.53 -13.63 -10.48
C PRO A 132 14.84 -13.16 -9.06
N SER A 133 15.75 -13.87 -8.39
CA SER A 133 16.26 -13.45 -7.08
C SER A 133 17.18 -12.25 -7.24
N ILE A 134 17.00 -11.22 -6.41
CA ILE A 134 17.85 -10.04 -6.31
C ILE A 134 18.54 -10.04 -4.95
N PRO A 135 19.88 -10.08 -4.90
CA PRO A 135 20.61 -9.97 -3.64
C PRO A 135 20.37 -8.61 -2.96
N ILE A 136 19.87 -8.63 -1.73
CA ILE A 136 19.67 -7.44 -0.90
C ILE A 136 20.56 -7.50 0.35
N PRO A 137 21.14 -6.38 0.82
CA PRO A 137 20.90 -5.00 0.36
C PRO A 137 21.81 -4.52 -0.78
N ASP A 138 22.88 -5.25 -1.10
CA ASP A 138 24.00 -4.75 -1.91
C ASP A 138 23.57 -4.31 -3.32
N LYS A 139 22.80 -5.12 -4.04
CA LYS A 139 22.39 -4.77 -5.42
C LYS A 139 21.53 -3.50 -5.46
N VAL A 140 20.68 -3.30 -4.46
CA VAL A 140 19.81 -2.11 -4.36
C VAL A 140 20.68 -0.88 -4.09
N LEU A 141 21.64 -0.99 -3.18
CA LEU A 141 22.58 0.08 -2.87
C LEU A 141 23.40 0.49 -4.10
N ASP A 142 23.95 -0.47 -4.84
CA ASP A 142 24.78 -0.19 -6.03
C ASP A 142 24.00 0.59 -7.09
N VAL A 143 22.74 0.18 -7.34
CA VAL A 143 21.85 0.87 -8.28
C VAL A 143 21.54 2.30 -7.82
N LEU A 144 21.18 2.45 -6.54
CA LEU A 144 20.83 3.76 -6.00
C LEU A 144 22.05 4.67 -5.87
N GLU A 145 23.27 4.15 -5.71
CA GLU A 145 24.50 4.95 -5.65
C GLU A 145 24.79 5.63 -6.99
N ILE A 146 24.52 4.95 -8.11
CA ILE A 146 24.65 5.51 -9.45
C ILE A 146 23.66 6.67 -9.65
N LYS A 147 22.41 6.51 -9.18
CA LYS A 147 21.35 7.52 -9.35
C LYS A 147 21.47 8.68 -8.37
N PHE A 148 21.88 8.40 -7.14
CA PHE A 148 21.99 9.37 -6.05
C PHE A 148 23.45 9.48 -5.63
N SER A 149 24.23 10.30 -6.33
CA SER A 149 25.67 10.49 -6.08
C SER A 149 26.03 10.80 -4.62
N LYS A 150 25.11 11.44 -3.87
CA LYS A 150 25.26 11.69 -2.44
C LYS A 150 25.28 10.42 -1.59
N LEU A 151 24.64 9.33 -2.03
CA LEU A 151 24.58 8.06 -1.30
C LEU A 151 25.98 7.54 -0.99
N LYS A 152 26.94 7.67 -1.92
CA LYS A 152 28.34 7.27 -1.73
C LYS A 152 28.96 7.85 -0.44
N ASN A 153 28.62 9.10 -0.12
CA ASN A 153 29.18 9.80 1.04
C ASN A 153 28.47 9.47 2.36
N ILE A 154 27.21 9.04 2.29
CA ILE A 154 26.35 8.84 3.46
C ILE A 154 25.99 7.37 3.73
N LYS A 155 26.35 6.44 2.83
CA LYS A 155 26.12 4.99 2.97
C LYS A 155 26.63 4.45 4.31
N ARG A 156 27.78 4.94 4.80
CA ARG A 156 28.35 4.57 6.10
C ARG A 156 27.48 4.95 7.31
N ARG A 157 26.47 5.80 7.13
CA ARG A 157 25.49 6.22 8.16
C ARG A 157 24.17 5.47 8.05
N ILE A 158 24.06 4.52 7.11
CA ILE A 158 22.90 3.63 6.97
C ILE A 158 23.31 2.25 7.52
N GLU A 159 22.67 1.85 8.60
CA GLU A 159 22.87 0.54 9.24
C GLU A 159 21.78 -0.43 8.77
N PHE A 160 22.16 -1.58 8.23
CA PHE A 160 21.19 -2.61 7.83
C PHE A 160 21.08 -3.69 8.91
N LYS A 161 19.86 -3.92 9.42
CA LYS A 161 19.59 -4.97 10.40
C LYS A 161 18.58 -5.97 9.86
N GLN A 162 18.97 -7.24 9.90
CA GLN A 162 18.09 -8.33 9.47
C GLN A 162 17.04 -8.59 10.55
N ARG A 163 15.76 -8.60 10.17
CA ARG A 163 14.66 -8.97 11.05
C ARG A 163 13.60 -9.69 10.22
N LYS A 164 13.11 -10.83 10.70
CA LYS A 164 11.93 -11.46 10.10
C LYS A 164 10.73 -10.58 10.43
N GLN A 165 10.29 -9.80 9.45
CA GLN A 165 9.18 -8.87 9.57
C GLN A 165 8.55 -8.67 8.19
N ARG A 166 7.29 -8.26 8.17
CA ARG A 166 6.54 -8.17 6.91
C ARG A 166 6.84 -6.93 6.08
N TYR A 167 7.30 -5.87 6.73
CA TYR A 167 7.59 -4.59 6.09
C TYR A 167 8.99 -4.17 6.48
N ASN A 168 9.74 -3.63 5.51
CA ASN A 168 10.99 -2.95 5.81
C ASN A 168 10.67 -1.64 6.58
N LEU A 169 11.64 -1.15 7.35
CA LEU A 169 11.44 0.06 8.16
C LEU A 169 12.76 0.81 8.37
N ALA A 170 12.81 2.07 7.99
CA ALA A 170 13.87 3.01 8.31
C ALA A 170 13.58 3.79 9.61
N LEU A 171 14.52 3.76 10.57
CA LEU A 171 14.43 4.50 11.84
C LEU A 171 15.66 5.39 12.05
N PRO A 172 15.49 6.72 12.23
CA PRO A 172 16.62 7.62 12.48
C PRO A 172 17.17 7.48 13.90
N ASN A 173 18.48 7.66 14.06
CA ASN A 173 19.18 7.76 15.35
C ASN A 173 19.87 9.13 15.44
N LEU A 174 19.21 10.05 16.13
CA LEU A 174 19.68 11.43 16.31
C LEU A 174 21.04 11.54 16.99
N LYS A 175 21.31 10.69 17.99
CA LYS A 175 22.56 10.74 18.76
C LYS A 175 23.76 10.33 17.91
N LYS A 176 23.58 9.29 17.10
CA LYS A 176 24.64 8.76 16.22
C LYS A 176 24.67 9.40 14.85
N GLN A 177 23.65 10.20 14.51
CA GLN A 177 23.44 10.75 13.17
C GLN A 177 23.40 9.62 12.11
N THR A 178 22.78 8.50 12.45
CA THR A 178 22.63 7.32 11.57
C THR A 178 21.16 7.00 11.33
N VAL A 179 20.87 6.14 10.35
CA VAL A 179 19.55 5.55 10.13
C VAL A 179 19.69 4.05 10.11
N THR A 180 18.86 3.33 10.87
CA THR A 180 18.80 1.87 10.81
C THR A 180 17.65 1.44 9.91
N ILE A 181 17.93 0.65 8.88
CA ILE A 181 16.93 -0.02 8.06
C ILE A 181 16.80 -1.47 8.52
N TYR A 182 15.62 -1.84 9.01
CA TYR A 182 15.27 -3.22 9.28
C TYR A 182 14.68 -3.83 8.01
N TYR A 183 15.18 -4.99 7.59
CA TYR A 183 14.70 -5.66 6.38
C TYR A 183 14.66 -7.18 6.54
N ASP A 184 13.80 -7.83 5.76
CA ASP A 184 13.78 -9.29 5.65
C ASP A 184 14.69 -9.74 4.51
N LYS A 185 15.84 -10.33 4.86
CA LYS A 185 16.81 -10.84 3.88
C LYS A 185 16.28 -11.99 3.02
N THR A 186 15.17 -12.61 3.44
CA THR A 186 14.57 -13.74 2.73
C THR A 186 13.67 -13.29 1.58
N ASP A 187 13.24 -12.03 1.57
CA ASP A 187 12.50 -11.43 0.46
C ASP A 187 13.46 -10.93 -0.63
N THR A 188 14.09 -11.87 -1.31
CA THR A 188 14.97 -11.59 -2.45
C THR A 188 14.20 -11.36 -3.75
N THR A 189 12.89 -11.10 -3.68
CA THR A 189 12.12 -10.80 -4.88
C THR A 189 12.41 -9.37 -5.37
N PRO A 190 12.13 -9.04 -6.63
CA PRO A 190 12.16 -7.67 -7.12
C PRO A 190 11.25 -6.74 -6.34
N LEU A 191 10.10 -7.24 -5.84
CA LEU A 191 9.24 -6.45 -4.96
C LEU A 191 9.94 -6.16 -3.63
N GLY A 192 10.60 -7.16 -3.02
CA GLY A 192 11.41 -6.97 -1.82
C GLY A 192 12.55 -5.98 -2.03
N ALA A 193 13.23 -6.04 -3.17
CA ALA A 193 14.27 -5.10 -3.56
C ALA A 193 13.74 -3.67 -3.76
N VAL A 194 12.56 -3.50 -4.37
CA VAL A 194 11.93 -2.18 -4.50
C VAL A 194 11.46 -1.65 -3.15
N ASN A 195 10.89 -2.49 -2.29
CA ASN A 195 10.53 -2.11 -0.92
C ASN A 195 11.77 -1.71 -0.10
N LEU A 196 12.93 -2.33 -0.34
CA LEU A 196 14.18 -1.88 0.26
C LEU A 196 14.65 -0.53 -0.31
N ALA A 197 14.50 -0.32 -1.62
CA ALA A 197 14.80 0.97 -2.24
C ALA A 197 13.94 2.10 -1.67
N HIS A 198 12.67 1.80 -1.36
CA HIS A 198 11.74 2.70 -0.67
C HIS A 198 12.30 3.13 0.71
N GLU A 199 12.69 2.18 1.56
CA GLU A 199 13.28 2.51 2.87
C GLU A 199 14.62 3.24 2.78
N ILE A 200 15.43 2.95 1.76
CA ILE A 200 16.65 3.73 1.50
C ILE A 200 16.29 5.18 1.17
N GLY A 201 15.22 5.42 0.41
CA GLY A 201 14.71 6.77 0.15
C GLY A 201 14.29 7.51 1.43
N HIS A 202 13.65 6.83 2.39
CA HIS A 202 13.40 7.39 3.72
C HIS A 202 14.71 7.69 4.47
N ALA A 203 15.68 6.76 4.47
CA ALA A 203 16.96 6.98 5.13
C ALA A 203 17.73 8.18 4.56
N LEU A 204 17.75 8.32 3.23
CA LEU A 204 18.34 9.47 2.55
C LEU A 204 17.67 10.78 2.98
N ALA A 205 16.35 10.78 3.10
CA ALA A 205 15.57 11.94 3.53
C ALA A 205 15.88 12.35 4.98
N PHE A 206 15.96 11.37 5.89
CA PHE A 206 16.34 11.61 7.29
C PHE A 206 17.76 12.15 7.43
N LEU A 207 18.73 11.53 6.75
CA LEU A 207 20.13 11.95 6.79
C LEU A 207 20.31 13.37 6.23
N LYS A 208 19.57 13.72 5.17
CA LYS A 208 19.56 15.09 4.64
C LYS A 208 19.09 16.10 5.69
N LEU A 209 17.99 15.84 6.39
CA LEU A 209 17.49 16.75 7.43
C LEU A 209 18.48 16.86 8.60
N MET A 210 19.05 15.74 9.02
CA MET A 210 20.11 15.69 10.03
C MET A 210 21.34 16.54 9.65
N ASP A 211 21.79 16.45 8.39
CA ASP A 211 22.91 17.25 7.87
C ASP A 211 22.60 18.75 7.82
N GLU A 212 21.33 19.09 7.59
CA GLU A 212 20.80 20.46 7.67
C GLU A 212 20.54 20.91 9.13
N LYS A 213 20.91 20.10 10.13
CA LYS A 213 20.65 20.33 11.57
C LYS A 213 19.16 20.52 11.88
N LYS A 214 18.29 19.84 11.14
CA LYS A 214 16.83 19.81 11.34
C LYS A 214 16.42 18.49 11.97
N ASP A 215 15.29 18.53 12.66
CA ASP A 215 14.63 17.33 13.14
C ASP A 215 14.26 16.43 11.93
N PRO A 216 14.74 15.18 11.86
CA PRO A 216 14.42 14.22 10.82
C PRO A 216 12.96 13.79 10.83
N GLU A 217 12.13 14.20 11.78
CA GLU A 217 10.67 13.99 11.77
C GLU A 217 9.89 15.28 11.47
N SER A 218 10.58 16.38 11.15
CA SER A 218 9.95 17.70 10.93
C SER A 218 9.11 17.84 9.65
N LYS A 219 9.16 16.87 8.74
CA LYS A 219 8.40 16.92 7.48
C LYS A 219 7.12 16.10 7.56
N SER A 220 6.20 16.36 6.63
CA SER A 220 4.97 15.59 6.53
C SER A 220 5.20 14.20 5.94
N ASN A 221 4.29 13.27 6.19
CA ASN A 221 4.29 11.95 5.58
C ASN A 221 4.33 12.04 4.06
N TYR A 222 3.54 12.92 3.45
CA TYR A 222 3.57 13.16 1.99
C TYR A 222 4.98 13.50 1.47
N TRP A 223 5.76 14.28 2.22
CA TRP A 223 7.11 14.63 1.82
C TRP A 223 8.07 13.43 1.91
N TYR A 224 8.02 12.64 2.99
CA TYR A 224 8.86 11.45 3.15
C TYR A 224 8.53 10.38 2.13
N GLU A 225 7.26 10.06 1.96
CA GLU A 225 6.78 9.06 0.99
C GLU A 225 7.14 9.48 -0.45
N LYS A 226 7.16 10.78 -0.75
CA LYS A 226 7.66 11.28 -2.04
C LYS A 226 9.14 10.92 -2.25
N GLN A 227 9.99 11.08 -1.24
CA GLN A 227 11.41 10.73 -1.38
C GLN A 227 11.58 9.22 -1.55
N ALA A 228 10.81 8.43 -0.79
CA ALA A 228 10.84 6.97 -0.86
C ALA A 228 10.38 6.43 -2.22
N ILE A 229 9.26 6.93 -2.75
CA ILE A 229 8.75 6.53 -4.06
C ILE A 229 9.71 6.94 -5.19
N LEU A 230 10.39 8.09 -5.09
CA LEU A 230 11.43 8.46 -6.06
C LEU A 230 12.59 7.43 -6.10
N SER A 231 13.03 6.93 -4.95
CA SER A 231 14.04 5.88 -4.89
C SER A 231 13.53 4.54 -5.41
N GLU A 232 12.27 4.20 -5.13
CA GLU A 232 11.61 3.04 -5.71
C GLU A 232 11.58 3.10 -7.25
N LEU A 233 11.10 4.20 -7.83
CA LEU A 233 11.00 4.35 -9.28
C LEU A 233 12.39 4.34 -9.94
N ALA A 234 13.39 4.96 -9.31
CA ALA A 234 14.77 4.92 -9.78
C ALA A 234 15.35 3.50 -9.81
N PHE A 235 14.99 2.65 -8.84
CA PHE A 235 15.38 1.24 -8.85
C PHE A 235 14.58 0.43 -9.87
N GLU A 236 13.25 0.63 -9.95
CA GLU A 236 12.37 -0.03 -10.92
C GLU A 236 12.81 0.16 -12.37
N GLU A 237 13.35 1.34 -12.72
CA GLU A 237 13.90 1.63 -14.05
C GLU A 237 15.01 0.65 -14.48
N THR A 238 15.71 0.04 -13.53
CA THR A 238 16.79 -0.91 -13.80
C THR A 238 16.32 -2.35 -13.99
N LEU A 239 15.05 -2.63 -13.68
CA LEU A 239 14.49 -3.95 -13.80
C LEU A 239 14.09 -4.24 -15.26
N PRO A 240 14.12 -5.53 -15.68
CA PRO A 240 13.53 -5.93 -16.95
C PRO A 240 12.09 -5.42 -17.09
N GLU A 241 11.70 -5.00 -18.29
CA GLU A 241 10.41 -4.34 -18.53
C GLU A 241 9.21 -5.16 -18.03
N ASN A 242 9.20 -6.46 -18.29
CA ASN A 242 8.15 -7.36 -17.81
C ASN A 242 8.06 -7.39 -16.28
N VAL A 243 9.19 -7.45 -15.57
CA VAL A 243 9.26 -7.40 -14.11
C VAL A 243 8.73 -6.07 -13.60
N ARG A 244 9.20 -4.95 -14.18
CA ARG A 244 8.72 -3.61 -13.84
C ARG A 244 7.22 -3.46 -14.04
N ASN A 245 6.68 -3.93 -15.16
CA ASN A 245 5.25 -3.85 -15.46
C ASN A 245 4.40 -4.67 -14.46
N ILE A 246 4.90 -5.84 -14.03
CA ILE A 246 4.23 -6.63 -12.99
C ILE A 246 4.26 -5.92 -11.63
N ILE A 247 5.39 -5.36 -11.24
CA ILE A 247 5.50 -4.63 -9.96
C ILE A 247 4.56 -3.44 -9.94
N ARG A 248 4.42 -2.72 -11.05
CA ARG A 248 3.50 -1.58 -11.19
C ARG A 248 2.03 -1.94 -11.02
N ASP A 249 1.64 -3.22 -11.10
CA ASP A 249 0.28 -3.66 -10.74
C ASP A 249 -0.10 -3.27 -9.30
N ARG A 250 0.87 -3.18 -8.38
CA ARG A 250 0.62 -2.75 -6.98
C ARG A 250 0.10 -1.31 -6.88
N ILE A 251 0.44 -0.47 -7.85
CA ILE A 251 -0.07 0.92 -7.92
C ILE A 251 -1.59 0.88 -8.06
N LEU A 252 -2.12 -0.04 -8.86
CA LEU A 252 -3.56 -0.21 -9.02
C LEU A 252 -4.23 -0.63 -7.71
N TYR A 253 -3.57 -1.46 -6.89
CA TYR A 253 -4.11 -1.82 -5.58
C TYR A 253 -4.19 -0.63 -4.62
N HIS A 254 -3.18 0.25 -4.60
CA HIS A 254 -3.28 1.52 -3.86
C HIS A 254 -4.43 2.39 -4.36
N PHE A 255 -4.65 2.43 -5.69
CA PHE A 255 -5.75 3.19 -6.27
C PHE A 255 -7.10 2.61 -5.85
N VAL A 256 -7.28 1.28 -5.88
CA VAL A 256 -8.50 0.60 -5.40
C VAL A 256 -8.80 1.00 -3.96
N LEU A 257 -7.81 0.92 -3.07
CA LEU A 257 -7.99 1.30 -1.66
C LEU A 257 -8.36 2.77 -1.51
N THR A 258 -7.73 3.66 -2.27
CA THR A 258 -8.04 5.10 -2.24
C THR A 258 -9.45 5.40 -2.73
N PHE A 259 -9.88 4.83 -3.86
CA PHE A 259 -11.26 4.98 -4.37
C PHE A 259 -12.29 4.40 -3.39
N PHE A 260 -12.00 3.23 -2.82
CA PHE A 260 -12.86 2.58 -1.85
C PHE A 260 -13.02 3.43 -0.58
N GLU A 261 -11.91 3.84 0.03
CA GLU A 261 -11.95 4.63 1.26
C GLU A 261 -12.62 6.00 1.04
N HIS A 262 -12.32 6.68 -0.07
CA HIS A 262 -13.02 7.91 -0.46
C HIS A 262 -14.54 7.69 -0.53
N SER A 263 -14.99 6.63 -1.20
CA SER A 263 -16.41 6.30 -1.32
C SER A 263 -17.08 6.06 0.03
N ILE A 264 -16.52 5.19 0.88
CA ILE A 264 -17.16 4.82 2.16
C ILE A 264 -17.12 5.94 3.20
N TYR A 265 -16.13 6.86 3.14
CA TYR A 265 -16.12 8.02 4.02
C TYR A 265 -17.10 9.11 3.57
N ILE A 266 -17.34 9.26 2.26
CA ILE A 266 -18.42 10.14 1.75
C ILE A 266 -19.80 9.58 2.09
N ASN A 267 -20.02 8.28 1.84
CA ASN A 267 -21.30 7.62 2.11
C ASN A 267 -21.13 6.42 3.06
N PRO A 268 -21.09 6.66 4.38
CA PRO A 268 -20.83 5.60 5.38
C PRO A 268 -22.02 4.66 5.64
N ASN A 269 -23.13 4.82 4.93
CA ASN A 269 -24.32 3.97 5.04
C ASN A 269 -24.54 3.07 3.82
N GLN A 270 -23.66 3.12 2.82
CA GLN A 270 -23.77 2.26 1.64
C GLN A 270 -23.33 0.81 1.92
N ASP A 271 -23.51 -0.03 0.91
CA ASP A 271 -22.99 -1.40 0.86
C ASP A 271 -21.49 -1.36 0.54
N PHE A 272 -20.65 -1.75 1.51
CA PHE A 272 -19.20 -1.64 1.38
C PHE A 272 -18.61 -2.73 0.48
N GLY A 273 -19.20 -3.92 0.45
CA GLY A 273 -18.81 -4.96 -0.50
C GLY A 273 -19.00 -4.51 -1.95
N LYS A 274 -20.11 -3.81 -2.25
CA LYS A 274 -20.33 -3.19 -3.56
C LYS A 274 -19.40 -2.02 -3.83
N ALA A 275 -19.18 -1.15 -2.85
CA ALA A 275 -18.25 -0.03 -2.99
C ALA A 275 -16.82 -0.51 -3.29
N PHE A 276 -16.36 -1.59 -2.66
CA PHE A 276 -15.06 -2.19 -2.94
C PHE A 276 -15.01 -2.84 -4.33
N ALA A 277 -16.06 -3.55 -4.74
CA ALA A 277 -16.15 -4.10 -6.09
C ALA A 277 -16.14 -3.02 -7.18
N GLN A 278 -16.82 -1.88 -6.95
CA GLN A 278 -16.78 -0.71 -7.84
C GLN A 278 -15.38 -0.11 -7.93
N ALA A 279 -14.70 0.08 -6.79
CA ALA A 279 -13.31 0.55 -6.77
C ALA A 279 -12.38 -0.39 -7.55
N ASN A 280 -12.55 -1.71 -7.41
CA ASN A 280 -11.84 -2.69 -8.24
C ASN A 280 -12.15 -2.52 -9.73
N GLY A 281 -13.42 -2.35 -10.10
CA GLY A 281 -13.84 -2.14 -11.49
C GLY A 281 -13.31 -0.85 -12.13
N ILE A 282 -12.93 0.16 -11.33
CA ILE A 282 -12.24 1.36 -11.82
C ILE A 282 -10.80 1.02 -12.23
N CYS A 283 -10.09 0.25 -11.41
CA CYS A 283 -8.66 -0.02 -11.59
C CYS A 283 -8.35 -1.25 -12.44
N TYR A 284 -9.29 -2.18 -12.55
CA TYR A 284 -9.11 -3.48 -13.17
C TYR A 284 -10.29 -3.81 -14.09
N PRO A 285 -10.09 -4.59 -15.18
CA PRO A 285 -11.14 -4.99 -16.10
C PRO A 285 -12.02 -6.11 -15.51
N THR A 286 -12.56 -5.90 -14.32
CA THR A 286 -13.41 -6.84 -13.60
C THR A 286 -14.89 -6.43 -13.66
N ARG A 287 -15.78 -7.40 -13.43
CA ARG A 287 -17.23 -7.23 -13.30
C ARG A 287 -17.75 -7.75 -11.96
N GLN A 288 -16.91 -7.68 -10.91
CA GLN A 288 -17.31 -7.99 -9.55
C GLN A 288 -18.56 -7.21 -9.17
N LYS A 289 -19.55 -7.89 -8.61
CA LYS A 289 -20.77 -7.24 -8.10
C LYS A 289 -20.60 -6.81 -6.65
N GLU A 290 -19.91 -7.63 -5.88
CA GLU A 290 -19.62 -7.44 -4.46
C GLU A 290 -18.30 -8.13 -4.14
N ASN A 291 -17.52 -7.62 -3.18
CA ASN A 291 -16.29 -8.27 -2.75
C ASN A 291 -16.00 -7.90 -1.29
N SER A 292 -16.09 -8.85 -0.36
CA SER A 292 -15.84 -8.64 1.07
C SER A 292 -14.37 -8.80 1.49
N LEU A 293 -13.45 -9.09 0.56
CA LEU A 293 -12.05 -9.36 0.91
C LEU A 293 -11.29 -8.13 1.43
N TYR A 294 -11.85 -6.91 1.30
CA TYR A 294 -11.33 -5.72 1.96
C TYR A 294 -11.27 -5.86 3.49
N LEU A 295 -12.15 -6.67 4.09
CA LEU A 295 -12.16 -6.94 5.53
C LEU A 295 -10.89 -7.66 6.01
N LEU A 296 -10.16 -8.30 5.11
CA LEU A 296 -8.89 -8.97 5.42
C LEU A 296 -7.69 -8.01 5.34
N ASN A 297 -7.89 -6.76 4.90
CA ASN A 297 -6.81 -5.78 4.83
C ASN A 297 -6.68 -5.03 6.16
N THR A 298 -5.69 -5.40 6.96
CA THR A 298 -5.42 -4.79 8.26
C THR A 298 -5.04 -3.30 8.18
N PHE A 299 -4.50 -2.82 7.06
CA PHE A 299 -4.21 -1.39 6.89
C PHE A 299 -5.47 -0.53 6.92
N LEU A 300 -6.61 -1.01 6.42
CA LEU A 300 -7.89 -0.29 6.51
C LEU A 300 -8.35 -0.09 7.97
N ILE A 301 -7.82 -0.91 8.90
CA ILE A 301 -8.10 -0.85 10.32
C ILE A 301 -7.06 0.01 11.06
N GLU A 302 -5.77 -0.23 10.81
CA GLU A 302 -4.67 0.35 11.57
C GLU A 302 -4.21 1.70 11.02
N LYS A 303 -4.22 1.85 9.69
CA LYS A 303 -3.72 3.03 8.97
C LYS A 303 -4.72 3.43 7.85
N PRO A 304 -5.95 3.83 8.21
CA PRO A 304 -6.94 4.24 7.21
C PRO A 304 -6.43 5.38 6.34
N CYS A 305 -6.75 5.35 5.06
CA CYS A 305 -6.35 6.28 4.02
C CYS A 305 -4.84 6.32 3.72
N TYR A 306 -4.03 5.39 4.26
CA TYR A 306 -2.58 5.36 4.00
C TYR A 306 -2.24 5.24 2.51
N SER A 307 -3.00 4.44 1.76
CA SER A 307 -2.83 4.28 0.31
C SER A 307 -3.07 5.56 -0.49
N THR A 308 -3.72 6.58 0.09
CA THR A 308 -4.01 7.85 -0.59
C THR A 308 -2.73 8.62 -0.88
N ILE A 309 -1.76 8.65 0.03
CA ILE A 309 -0.46 9.31 -0.19
C ILE A 309 0.24 8.67 -1.39
N TYR A 310 0.35 7.33 -1.40
CA TYR A 310 0.94 6.57 -2.50
C TYR A 310 0.23 6.86 -3.82
N SER A 311 -1.10 6.81 -3.81
CA SER A 311 -1.90 6.96 -5.02
C SER A 311 -1.70 8.33 -5.68
N VAL A 312 -1.69 9.39 -4.87
CA VAL A 312 -1.43 10.76 -5.34
C VAL A 312 -0.01 10.90 -5.86
N LEU A 313 0.98 10.34 -5.16
CA LEU A 313 2.38 10.43 -5.57
C LEU A 313 2.67 9.66 -6.86
N TYR A 314 2.10 8.47 -7.06
CA TYR A 314 2.25 7.75 -8.32
C TYR A 314 1.65 8.51 -9.50
N ILE A 315 0.48 9.14 -9.33
CA ILE A 315 -0.08 10.00 -10.39
C ILE A 315 0.85 11.17 -10.69
N LYS A 316 1.33 11.85 -9.65
CA LYS A 316 2.24 12.98 -9.80
C LYS A 316 3.54 12.61 -10.51
N LEU A 317 4.06 11.40 -10.29
CA LEU A 317 5.38 10.98 -10.79
C LEU A 317 5.32 10.21 -12.12
N LEU A 318 4.16 9.66 -12.51
CA LEU A 318 4.04 8.77 -13.68
C LEU A 318 2.99 9.20 -14.71
N ALA A 319 2.06 10.12 -14.38
CA ALA A 319 0.97 10.47 -15.29
C ALA A 319 1.26 11.65 -16.23
N ASP A 320 2.28 12.43 -15.91
CA ASP A 320 2.86 13.48 -16.77
C ASP A 320 3.75 12.82 -17.83
#